data_AF-A0A662SVP8-F1
#
_entry.id   AF-A0A662SVP8-F1
#
_cell.length_a   1.000
_cell.length_b   1.000
_cell.length_c   1.000
_cell.angle_alpha   90.00
_cell.angle_beta   90.00
_cell.angle_gamma   90.00
#
_symmetry.space_group_name_H-M   'P 1'
#
loop_
_entity.id
_entity.type
_entity.pdbx_description
1 polymer ?
#
loop_
_entity_poly.entity_id
_entity_poly.type
_entity_poly.pdbx_seq_one_letter_code
_entity_poly.pdbx_strand_id
1 'polypeptide(L)'
;MGSLIYLGGASHVGACLPRYLWRGVVEAALKSDSEFRAELERAMRELGIGIRELSRMSGVSESLLYKVLSGSRSDIRVSTLRKIIRAIRRAEGVSEEPFLAIIAARPTLNSIDVSQIKVGGRTIRLKEYAAATIEEILLAAIRAEEDGAAGIVCAPVVSNIVARVARIPVVSCPVELCKHPIMRAVEIAARKLFPG
;
A
#
# COMPACT_ATOMS: atom_id res chain seq x y z
N MET A 1 -18.69 -17.20 17.70
CA MET A 1 -17.30 -17.56 18.08
C MET A 1 -16.47 -17.62 16.81
N GLY A 2 -15.82 -16.50 16.47
CA GLY A 2 -14.91 -16.40 15.32
C GLY A 2 -13.80 -15.46 15.73
N SER A 3 -12.65 -16.03 16.07
CA SER A 3 -11.50 -15.32 16.60
C SER A 3 -10.91 -14.40 15.52
N LEU A 4 -11.06 -13.08 15.72
CA LEU A 4 -10.19 -12.09 15.10
C LEU A 4 -8.79 -12.28 15.71
N ILE A 5 -7.86 -12.81 14.91
CA ILE A 5 -6.45 -12.82 15.30
C ILE A 5 -5.93 -11.40 15.12
N TYR A 6 -5.96 -10.64 16.22
CA TYR A 6 -5.10 -9.48 16.43
C TYR A 6 -3.65 -9.96 16.39
N LEU A 7 -2.93 -9.65 15.32
CA LEU A 7 -1.46 -9.59 15.38
C LEU A 7 -1.07 -8.21 15.89
N GLY A 8 -1.01 -8.10 17.22
CA GLY A 8 -0.33 -7.03 17.91
C GLY A 8 1.13 -7.40 18.18
N GLY A 9 2.01 -6.41 18.05
CA GLY A 9 3.31 -6.37 18.74
C GLY A 9 4.50 -6.94 17.96
N ALA A 10 5.20 -6.08 17.22
CA ALA A 10 6.62 -6.26 16.95
C ALA A 10 7.31 -4.88 16.97
N SER A 11 7.91 -4.59 18.13
CA SER A 11 9.27 -4.08 18.30
C SER A 11 9.79 -3.01 17.33
N HIS A 12 10.15 -1.86 17.89
CA HIS A 12 11.03 -0.86 17.31
C HIS A 12 12.37 -1.49 16.87
N VAL A 13 12.44 -1.95 15.62
CA VAL A 13 13.67 -2.23 14.87
C VAL A 13 13.36 -1.81 13.44
N GLY A 14 14.13 -0.86 12.91
CA GLY A 14 13.88 -0.11 11.67
C GLY A 14 12.92 -0.78 10.68
N ALA A 15 11.71 -0.25 10.59
CA ALA A 15 10.68 -0.75 9.70
C ALA A 15 11.09 -0.49 8.25
N CYS A 16 11.87 -1.42 7.68
CA CYS A 16 12.02 -1.50 6.24
C CYS A 16 10.60 -1.61 5.65
N LEU A 17 10.31 -0.80 4.63
CA LEU A 17 9.03 -0.88 3.92
C LEU A 17 8.79 -2.33 3.47
N PRO A 18 7.54 -2.82 3.45
CA PRO A 18 7.25 -4.15 2.92
C PRO A 18 7.93 -4.29 1.57
N ARG A 19 8.79 -5.31 1.43
CA ARG A 19 9.60 -5.50 0.23
C ARG A 19 8.71 -6.07 -0.86
N TYR A 20 8.09 -5.18 -1.64
CA TYR A 20 7.31 -5.60 -2.80
C TYR A 20 8.22 -6.30 -3.81
N LEU A 21 7.94 -7.58 -4.06
CA LEU A 21 8.65 -8.47 -4.96
C LEU A 21 8.63 -7.95 -6.39
N TRP A 22 7.50 -7.36 -6.82
CA TRP A 22 7.39 -6.79 -8.16
C TRP A 22 8.46 -5.73 -8.44
N ARG A 23 8.88 -4.94 -7.44
CA ARG A 23 9.94 -3.93 -7.60
C ARG A 23 11.28 -4.59 -7.87
N GLY A 24 11.62 -5.62 -7.09
CA GLY A 24 12.86 -6.38 -7.28
C GLY A 24 12.93 -6.98 -8.67
N VAL A 25 11.83 -7.58 -9.14
CA VAL A 25 11.75 -8.17 -10.49
C VAL A 25 11.91 -7.11 -11.59
N VAL A 26 11.32 -5.92 -11.44
CA VAL A 26 11.51 -4.80 -12.40
C VAL A 26 12.96 -4.33 -12.41
N GLU A 27 13.56 -4.12 -11.23
CA GLU A 27 14.95 -3.66 -11.12
C GLU A 27 15.91 -4.66 -11.76
N ALA A 28 15.72 -5.94 -11.45
CA ALA A 28 16.52 -7.03 -12.00
C ALA A 28 16.36 -7.16 -13.53
N ALA A 29 15.13 -6.96 -14.06
CA ALA A 29 14.86 -6.91 -15.49
C ALA A 29 15.61 -5.81 -16.24
N LEU A 30 15.93 -4.70 -15.57
CA LEU A 30 16.70 -3.61 -16.15
C LEU A 30 18.23 -3.84 -16.07
N LYS A 31 18.69 -4.74 -15.20
CA LYS A 31 20.11 -5.05 -15.01
C LYS A 31 20.62 -6.12 -15.97
N SER A 32 20.01 -7.31 -15.95
CA SER A 32 20.40 -8.43 -16.83
C SER A 32 19.35 -9.53 -16.85
N ASP A 33 19.34 -10.34 -17.91
CA ASP A 33 18.43 -11.49 -18.03
C ASP A 33 18.64 -12.52 -16.92
N SER A 34 19.89 -12.70 -16.47
CA SER A 34 20.22 -13.62 -15.37
C SER A 34 19.67 -13.13 -14.03
N GLU A 35 19.81 -11.83 -13.74
CA GLU A 35 19.24 -11.26 -12.50
C GLU A 35 17.72 -11.29 -12.54
N PHE A 36 17.13 -10.94 -13.68
CA PHE A 36 15.69 -11.02 -13.88
C PHE A 36 15.13 -12.40 -13.56
N ARG A 37 15.76 -13.45 -14.10
CA ARG A 37 15.35 -14.85 -13.85
C ARG A 37 15.47 -15.18 -12.38
N ALA A 38 16.63 -14.90 -11.77
CA ALA A 38 16.87 -15.21 -10.37
C ALA A 38 15.85 -14.53 -9.44
N GLU A 39 15.54 -13.25 -9.67
CA GLU A 39 14.59 -12.51 -8.84
C GLU A 39 13.14 -12.90 -9.15
N LEU A 40 12.80 -13.25 -10.40
CA LEU A 40 11.48 -13.79 -10.75
C LEU A 40 11.23 -15.14 -10.08
N GLU A 41 12.20 -16.05 -10.12
CA GLU A 41 12.11 -17.34 -9.41
C GLU A 41 11.98 -17.15 -7.91
N ARG A 42 12.74 -16.21 -7.35
CA ARG A 42 12.65 -15.87 -5.94
C ARG A 42 11.26 -15.34 -5.59
N ALA A 43 10.73 -14.39 -6.36
CA ALA A 43 9.39 -13.85 -6.15
C ALA A 43 8.33 -14.96 -6.23
N MET A 44 8.44 -15.87 -7.20
CA MET A 44 7.55 -17.03 -7.32
C MET A 44 7.61 -17.93 -6.08
N ARG A 45 8.80 -18.21 -5.56
CA ARG A 45 8.98 -19.00 -4.33
C ARG A 45 8.37 -18.31 -3.10
N GLU A 46 8.63 -17.02 -2.92
CA GLU A 46 8.11 -16.25 -1.78
C GLU A 46 6.57 -16.11 -1.82
N LEU A 47 5.99 -16.03 -3.02
CA LEU A 47 4.54 -16.07 -3.22
C LEU A 47 3.93 -17.47 -3.16
N GLY A 48 4.74 -18.53 -3.13
CA GLY A 48 4.27 -19.91 -3.16
C GLY A 48 3.58 -20.30 -4.48
N ILE A 49 3.92 -19.65 -5.60
CA ILE A 49 3.31 -19.89 -6.92
C ILE A 49 4.28 -20.60 -7.88
N GLY A 50 3.74 -21.53 -8.68
CA GLY A 50 4.46 -22.21 -9.76
C GLY A 50 4.25 -21.57 -11.13
N ILE A 51 4.92 -22.11 -12.16
CA ILE A 51 4.82 -21.63 -13.56
C ILE A 51 3.38 -21.67 -14.07
N ARG A 52 2.65 -22.76 -13.81
CA ARG A 52 1.25 -22.91 -14.22
C ARG A 52 0.36 -21.81 -13.65
N GLU A 53 0.58 -21.47 -12.39
CA GLU A 53 -0.19 -20.43 -11.71
C GLU A 53 0.18 -19.04 -12.23
N LEU A 54 1.47 -18.75 -12.38
CA LEU A 54 1.94 -17.50 -12.99
C LEU A 54 1.42 -17.33 -14.43
N SER A 55 1.39 -18.41 -15.22
CA SER A 55 0.82 -18.43 -16.57
C SER A 55 -0.65 -18.03 -16.54
N ARG A 56 -1.45 -18.68 -15.69
CA ARG A 56 -2.88 -18.39 -15.50
C ARG A 56 -3.12 -16.94 -15.08
N MET A 57 -2.36 -16.45 -14.11
CA MET A 57 -2.51 -15.08 -13.60
C MET A 57 -2.09 -14.03 -14.63
N SER A 58 -0.97 -14.23 -15.33
CA SER A 58 -0.39 -13.24 -16.25
C SER A 58 -0.95 -13.31 -17.67
N GLY A 59 -1.56 -14.43 -18.07
CA GLY A 59 -1.94 -14.69 -19.46
C GLY A 59 -0.73 -14.83 -20.40
N VAL A 60 0.41 -15.25 -19.86
CA VAL A 60 1.64 -15.60 -20.60
C VAL A 60 1.72 -17.11 -20.68
N SER A 61 1.98 -17.68 -21.87
CA SER A 61 2.00 -19.14 -22.01
C SER A 61 3.09 -19.80 -21.17
N GLU A 62 2.80 -20.98 -20.63
CA GLU A 62 3.77 -21.77 -19.85
C GLU A 62 5.06 -22.00 -20.64
N SER A 63 4.97 -22.34 -21.93
CA SER A 63 6.15 -22.52 -22.80
C SER A 63 7.05 -21.27 -22.83
N LEU A 64 6.46 -20.07 -22.86
CA LEU A 64 7.24 -18.83 -22.84
C LEU A 64 7.86 -18.61 -21.45
N LEU A 65 7.12 -18.85 -20.36
CA LEU A 65 7.65 -18.75 -19.01
C LEU A 65 8.81 -19.73 -18.76
N TYR A 66 8.69 -20.98 -19.23
CA TYR A 66 9.78 -21.95 -19.20
C TYR A 66 11.00 -21.46 -19.94
N LYS A 67 10.83 -20.90 -21.15
CA LYS A 67 11.95 -20.36 -21.93
C LYS A 67 12.64 -19.18 -21.25
N VAL A 68 11.85 -18.31 -20.63
CA VAL A 68 12.34 -17.17 -19.87
C VAL A 68 13.15 -17.64 -18.67
N LEU A 69 12.60 -18.53 -17.84
CA LEU A 69 13.24 -19.01 -16.61
C LEU A 69 14.47 -19.88 -16.90
N SER A 70 14.42 -20.73 -17.93
CA SER A 70 15.50 -21.69 -18.23
C SER A 70 16.73 -21.11 -18.90
N GLY A 71 16.73 -19.83 -19.28
CA GLY A 71 17.86 -19.27 -20.02
C GLY A 71 17.70 -19.23 -21.53
N SER A 72 16.82 -20.07 -22.08
CA SER A 72 16.69 -20.29 -23.53
C SER A 72 16.03 -19.15 -24.30
N ARG A 73 15.53 -18.12 -23.61
CA ARG A 73 15.11 -16.84 -24.20
C ARG A 73 15.67 -15.68 -23.38
N SER A 74 16.47 -14.83 -24.02
CA SER A 74 17.03 -13.59 -23.48
C SER A 74 16.12 -12.39 -23.72
N ASP A 75 15.48 -12.31 -24.88
CA ASP A 75 14.70 -11.15 -25.31
C ASP A 75 13.20 -11.27 -24.96
N ILE A 76 12.83 -10.80 -23.75
CA ILE A 76 11.41 -10.68 -23.41
C ILE A 76 10.83 -9.39 -23.98
N ARG A 77 9.65 -9.48 -24.57
CA ARG A 77 8.90 -8.27 -24.95
C ARG A 77 8.49 -7.51 -23.69
N VAL A 78 8.59 -6.19 -23.72
CA VAL A 78 8.14 -5.32 -22.62
C VAL A 78 6.67 -5.56 -22.28
N SER A 79 5.82 -5.91 -23.27
CA SER A 79 4.43 -6.29 -23.03
C SER A 79 4.29 -7.56 -22.18
N THR A 80 5.17 -8.56 -22.37
CA THR A 80 5.23 -9.77 -21.55
C THR A 80 5.72 -9.46 -20.15
N LEU A 81 6.78 -8.65 -20.02
CA LEU A 81 7.27 -8.18 -18.71
C LEU A 81 6.14 -7.51 -17.92
N ARG A 82 5.41 -6.56 -18.53
CA ARG A 82 4.26 -5.90 -17.88
C ARG A 82 3.21 -6.89 -17.39
N LYS A 83 2.89 -7.93 -18.16
CA LYS A 83 1.92 -8.97 -17.76
C LYS A 83 2.39 -9.74 -16.53
N ILE A 84 3.67 -10.13 -16.51
CA ILE A 84 4.29 -10.82 -15.36
C ILE A 84 4.26 -9.90 -14.14
N ILE A 85 4.72 -8.65 -14.26
CA ILE A 85 4.72 -7.68 -13.15
C ILE A 85 3.31 -7.44 -12.60
N ARG A 86 2.30 -7.27 -13.46
CA ARG A 86 0.90 -7.14 -13.00
C ARG A 86 0.37 -8.39 -12.29
N ALA A 87 0.80 -9.58 -12.70
CA ALA A 87 0.44 -10.81 -12.00
C ALA A 87 1.07 -10.87 -10.60
N ILE A 88 2.36 -10.51 -10.48
CA ILE A 88 3.06 -10.44 -9.19
C ILE A 88 2.41 -9.40 -8.29
N ARG A 89 2.14 -8.18 -8.78
CA ARG A 89 1.43 -7.13 -8.02
C ARG A 89 0.10 -7.63 -7.45
N ARG A 90 -0.70 -8.31 -8.26
CA ARG A 90 -1.97 -8.90 -7.80
C ARG A 90 -1.77 -10.02 -6.78
N ALA A 91 -0.74 -10.85 -6.93
CA ALA A 91 -0.38 -11.87 -5.94
C ALA A 91 0.01 -11.25 -4.59
N GLU A 92 0.65 -10.07 -4.61
CA GLU A 92 1.01 -9.28 -3.43
C GLU A 92 -0.16 -8.47 -2.85
N GLY A 93 -1.37 -8.61 -3.41
CA GLY A 93 -2.57 -7.89 -2.94
C GLY A 93 -2.58 -6.40 -3.32
N VAL A 94 -1.71 -5.97 -4.25
CA VAL A 94 -1.69 -4.60 -4.78
C VAL A 94 -2.92 -4.40 -5.68
N SER A 95 -3.69 -3.35 -5.40
CA SER A 95 -4.94 -3.07 -6.12
C SER A 95 -4.64 -2.55 -7.52
N GLU A 96 -5.31 -3.11 -8.54
CA GLU A 96 -5.34 -2.48 -9.88
C GLU A 96 -6.40 -1.37 -9.97
N GLU A 97 -7.41 -1.40 -9.10
CA GLU A 97 -8.39 -0.33 -9.00
C GLU A 97 -7.87 0.81 -8.13
N PRO A 98 -7.94 2.07 -8.60
CA PRO A 98 -7.53 3.22 -7.82
C PRO A 98 -8.44 3.40 -6.60
N PHE A 99 -7.83 3.70 -5.46
CA PHE A 99 -8.52 3.99 -4.20
C PHE A 99 -7.95 5.25 -3.56
N LEU A 100 -8.66 5.82 -2.58
CA LEU A 100 -8.13 6.89 -1.73
C LEU A 100 -7.62 6.28 -0.42
N ALA A 101 -6.37 6.58 -0.08
CA ALA A 101 -5.78 6.18 1.19
C ALA A 101 -6.16 7.18 2.28
N ILE A 102 -6.59 6.70 3.44
CA ILE A 102 -6.85 7.52 4.62
C ILE A 102 -5.80 7.19 5.67
N ILE A 103 -4.93 8.16 5.97
CA ILE A 103 -3.89 8.03 6.98
C ILE A 103 -4.29 8.83 8.23
N ALA A 104 -4.58 8.13 9.31
CA ALA A 104 -4.96 8.73 10.57
C ALA A 104 -4.68 7.81 11.76
N ALA A 105 -4.82 8.35 12.97
CA ALA A 105 -4.75 7.54 14.18
C ALA A 105 -5.91 6.54 14.23
N ARG A 106 -5.69 5.37 14.85
CA ARG A 106 -6.72 4.32 15.03
C ARG A 106 -8.06 4.85 15.54
N PRO A 107 -8.13 5.74 16.55
CA PRO A 107 -9.41 6.26 17.02
C PRO A 107 -10.21 7.02 15.94
N THR A 108 -9.53 7.74 15.06
CA THR A 108 -10.17 8.45 13.93
C THR A 108 -10.66 7.46 12.89
N LEU A 109 -9.85 6.45 12.55
CA LEU A 109 -10.21 5.44 11.56
C LEU A 109 -11.41 4.59 12.02
N ASN A 110 -11.44 4.22 13.30
CA ASN A 110 -12.57 3.50 13.90
C ASN A 110 -13.91 4.25 13.85
N SER A 111 -13.89 5.56 13.57
CA SER A 111 -15.12 6.37 13.40
C SER A 111 -15.61 6.43 11.94
N ILE A 112 -14.88 5.83 11.00
CA ILE A 112 -15.23 5.78 9.58
C ILE A 112 -15.93 4.45 9.32
N ASP A 113 -17.25 4.50 9.08
CA ASP A 113 -18.06 3.30 8.86
C ASP A 113 -18.24 2.94 7.37
N VAL A 114 -17.54 3.66 6.47
CA VAL A 114 -17.67 3.50 5.01
C VAL A 114 -16.35 3.11 4.36
N SER A 115 -16.38 2.04 3.56
CA SER A 115 -15.24 1.57 2.77
C SER A 115 -15.21 2.09 1.33
N GLN A 116 -16.23 2.86 0.93
CA GLN A 116 -16.38 3.44 -0.40
C GLN A 116 -17.29 4.67 -0.38
N ILE A 117 -17.07 5.58 -1.33
CA ILE A 117 -17.88 6.78 -1.53
C ILE A 117 -18.33 6.89 -2.99
N LYS A 118 -19.43 7.60 -3.25
CA LYS A 118 -19.88 7.92 -4.60
C LYS A 118 -19.64 9.40 -4.89
N VAL A 119 -18.83 9.70 -5.91
CA VAL A 119 -18.53 11.07 -6.35
C VAL A 119 -18.66 11.13 -7.86
N GLY A 120 -19.46 12.07 -8.38
CA GLY A 120 -19.63 12.26 -9.83
C GLY A 120 -20.07 10.99 -10.58
N GLY A 121 -20.93 10.16 -9.96
CA GLY A 121 -21.40 8.89 -10.54
C GLY A 121 -20.39 7.74 -10.49
N ARG A 122 -19.19 7.94 -9.92
CA ARG A 122 -18.17 6.90 -9.74
C ARG A 122 -18.13 6.44 -8.29
N THR A 123 -18.02 5.12 -8.10
CA THR A 123 -17.73 4.54 -6.78
C THR A 123 -16.22 4.52 -6.59
N ILE A 124 -15.73 5.16 -5.52
CA ILE A 124 -14.33 5.25 -5.17
C ILE A 124 -14.13 4.48 -3.87
N ARG A 125 -13.18 3.55 -3.86
CA ARG A 125 -12.83 2.76 -2.67
C ARG A 125 -11.96 3.57 -1.72
N LEU A 126 -12.11 3.31 -0.44
CA LEU A 126 -11.30 3.86 0.64
C LEU A 126 -10.46 2.75 1.26
N LYS A 127 -9.21 3.04 1.60
CA LYS A 127 -8.34 2.11 2.33
C LYS A 127 -7.66 2.84 3.48
N GLU A 128 -7.77 2.27 4.67
CA GLU A 128 -7.29 2.88 5.90
C GLU A 128 -5.86 2.45 6.23
N TYR A 129 -5.04 3.40 6.67
CA TYR A 129 -3.67 3.19 7.12
C TYR A 129 -3.51 3.85 8.49
N ALA A 130 -3.42 3.02 9.53
CA ALA A 130 -3.24 3.50 10.89
C ALA A 130 -1.82 4.00 11.13
N ALA A 131 -1.68 5.22 11.63
CA ALA A 131 -0.41 5.81 12.03
C ALA A 131 -0.62 6.79 13.20
N ALA A 132 0.29 6.77 14.17
CA ALA A 132 0.26 7.61 15.37
C ALA A 132 1.45 8.59 15.45
N THR A 133 2.54 8.31 14.73
CA THR A 133 3.74 9.15 14.69
C THR A 133 4.00 9.70 13.29
N ILE A 134 4.80 10.77 13.18
CA ILE A 134 5.19 11.33 11.87
C ILE A 134 5.93 10.28 11.03
N GLU A 135 6.82 9.48 11.63
CA GLU A 135 7.53 8.39 10.95
C GLU A 135 6.56 7.36 10.37
N GLU A 136 5.61 6.90 11.17
CA GLU A 136 4.58 5.96 10.72
C GLU A 136 3.71 6.54 9.61
N ILE A 137 3.40 7.83 9.66
CA ILE A 137 2.63 8.54 8.63
C ILE A 137 3.40 8.55 7.31
N LEU A 138 4.72 8.82 7.34
CA LEU A 138 5.56 8.78 6.14
C LEU A 138 5.65 7.37 5.56
N LEU A 139 5.85 6.36 6.41
CA LEU A 139 5.84 4.96 5.98
C LEU A 139 4.48 4.55 5.41
N ALA A 140 3.39 4.98 6.01
CA ALA A 140 2.03 4.73 5.55
C ALA A 140 1.76 5.38 4.19
N ALA A 141 2.25 6.61 3.97
CA ALA A 141 2.14 7.30 2.69
C ALA A 141 2.84 6.52 1.57
N ILE A 142 4.09 6.09 1.80
CA ILE A 142 4.83 5.30 0.82
C ILE A 142 4.12 3.96 0.54
N ARG A 143 3.67 3.26 1.60
CA ARG A 143 2.91 2.01 1.44
C ARG A 143 1.62 2.20 0.65
N ALA A 144 0.89 3.28 0.90
CA ALA A 144 -0.32 3.60 0.16
C ALA A 144 -0.06 3.76 -1.33
N GLU A 145 1.03 4.44 -1.72
CA GLU A 145 1.43 4.58 -3.12
C GLU A 145 1.73 3.23 -3.77
N GLU A 146 2.54 2.41 -3.11
CA GLU A 146 2.93 1.09 -3.61
C GLU A 146 1.71 0.16 -3.77
N ASP A 147 0.75 0.27 -2.85
CA ASP A 147 -0.52 -0.46 -2.88
C ASP A 147 -1.46 0.01 -4.02
N GLY A 148 -1.16 1.13 -4.67
CA GLY A 148 -1.91 1.66 -5.81
C GLY A 148 -2.90 2.80 -5.46
N ALA A 149 -2.68 3.52 -4.36
CA ALA A 149 -3.50 4.68 -4.03
C ALA A 149 -3.44 5.74 -5.14
N ALA A 150 -4.58 6.33 -5.46
CA ALA A 150 -4.68 7.45 -6.40
C ALA A 150 -4.62 8.82 -5.71
N GLY A 151 -4.74 8.84 -4.38
CA GLY A 151 -4.58 10.02 -3.55
C GLY A 151 -4.57 9.66 -2.07
N ILE A 152 -4.05 10.58 -1.24
CA ILE A 152 -3.93 10.42 0.21
C ILE A 152 -4.77 11.50 0.90
N VAL A 153 -5.53 11.08 1.91
CA VAL A 153 -6.25 11.94 2.85
C VAL A 153 -5.59 11.81 4.22
N CYS A 154 -5.23 12.93 4.85
CA CYS A 154 -4.60 12.92 6.17
C CYS A 154 -4.97 14.16 7.00
N ALA A 155 -4.52 14.20 8.26
CA ALA A 155 -4.73 15.34 9.14
C ALA A 155 -3.92 16.58 8.70
N PRO A 156 -4.42 17.82 8.94
CA PRO A 156 -3.76 19.06 8.53
C PRO A 156 -2.29 19.16 8.94
N VAL A 157 -1.97 18.78 10.17
CA VAL A 157 -0.64 18.93 10.77
C VAL A 157 0.46 18.22 9.99
N VAL A 158 0.14 17.12 9.31
CA VAL A 158 1.11 16.31 8.55
C VAL A 158 1.01 16.49 7.04
N SER A 159 -0.05 17.12 6.55
CA SER A 159 -0.37 17.22 5.11
C SER A 159 0.79 17.77 4.27
N ASN A 160 1.41 18.86 4.72
CA ASN A 160 2.54 19.48 4.03
C ASN A 160 3.78 18.58 3.99
N ILE A 161 4.02 17.80 5.03
CA ILE A 161 5.18 16.89 5.09
C ILE A 161 4.93 15.70 4.16
N VAL A 162 3.73 15.13 4.20
CA VAL A 162 3.33 14.02 3.32
C VAL A 162 3.36 14.45 1.85
N ALA A 163 2.86 15.64 1.52
CA ALA A 163 2.86 16.17 0.16
C ALA A 163 4.26 16.40 -0.42
N ARG A 164 5.30 16.52 0.42
CA ARG A 164 6.70 16.62 -0.05
C ARG A 164 7.31 15.28 -0.41
N VAL A 165 6.75 14.18 0.09
CA VAL A 165 7.29 12.82 -0.11
C VAL A 165 6.44 12.05 -1.11
N ALA A 166 5.12 12.23 -1.06
CA ALA A 166 4.18 11.59 -1.97
C ALA A 166 4.28 12.14 -3.40
N ARG A 167 4.16 11.25 -4.36
CA ARG A 167 4.04 11.45 -5.81
C ARG A 167 2.58 11.50 -6.28
N ILE A 168 1.62 11.16 -5.40
CA ILE A 168 0.17 11.26 -5.64
C ILE A 168 -0.45 12.45 -4.90
N PRO A 169 -1.61 12.96 -5.32
CA PRO A 169 -2.28 14.08 -4.66
C PRO A 169 -2.55 13.83 -3.17
N VAL A 170 -2.27 14.84 -2.33
CA VAL A 170 -2.50 14.80 -0.88
C VAL A 170 -3.54 15.86 -0.52
N VAL A 171 -4.57 15.45 0.20
CA VAL A 171 -5.66 16.31 0.68
C VAL A 171 -5.72 16.24 2.20
N SER A 172 -5.82 17.39 2.86
CA SER A 172 -6.04 17.46 4.30
C SER A 172 -7.53 17.51 4.62
N CYS A 173 -7.94 16.94 5.76
CA CYS A 173 -9.28 17.22 6.27
C CYS A 173 -9.38 18.70 6.71
N PRO A 174 -10.47 19.44 6.40
CA PRO A 174 -10.59 20.85 6.78
C PRO A 174 -10.49 21.08 8.30
N VAL A 175 -9.73 22.10 8.71
CA VAL A 175 -9.44 22.40 10.13
C VAL A 175 -10.70 22.85 10.87
N GLU A 176 -11.64 23.50 10.18
CA GLU A 176 -12.90 24.00 10.74
C GLU A 176 -13.74 22.87 11.34
N LEU A 177 -13.65 21.67 10.77
CA LEU A 177 -14.33 20.46 11.24
C LEU A 177 -13.68 19.85 12.50
N CYS A 178 -12.47 20.30 12.87
CA CYS A 178 -11.76 19.85 14.07
C CYS A 178 -12.02 20.69 15.32
N LYS A 179 -12.85 21.76 15.25
CA LYS A 179 -13.12 22.66 16.39
C LYS A 179 -13.75 21.94 17.59
N HIS A 180 -14.77 21.12 17.35
CA HIS A 180 -15.51 20.43 18.42
C HIS A 180 -14.63 19.47 19.24
N PRO A 181 -13.84 18.57 18.62
CA PRO A 181 -12.90 17.71 19.36
C PRO A 181 -11.92 18.48 20.25
N ILE A 182 -11.36 19.60 19.76
CA ILE A 182 -10.41 20.42 20.51
C ILE A 182 -11.09 21.06 21.72
N MET A 183 -12.25 21.69 21.52
CA MET A 183 -12.98 22.33 22.62
C MET A 183 -13.37 21.33 23.72
N ARG A 184 -13.77 20.11 23.35
CA ARG A 184 -14.05 19.04 24.31
C ARG A 184 -12.81 18.64 25.12
N ALA A 185 -11.65 18.57 24.48
CA ALA A 185 -10.39 18.30 25.18
C ALA A 185 -10.04 19.43 26.16
N VAL A 186 -10.28 20.69 25.78
CA VAL A 186 -10.12 21.86 26.66
C VAL A 186 -11.03 21.76 27.88
N GLU A 187 -12.32 21.43 27.71
CA GLU A 187 -13.25 21.24 28.83
C GLU A 187 -12.79 20.14 29.80
N ILE A 188 -12.32 19.01 29.28
CA ILE A 188 -11.80 17.90 30.09
C ILE A 188 -10.55 18.35 30.86
N ALA A 189 -9.65 19.08 30.21
CA ALA A 189 -8.45 19.63 30.86
C ALA A 189 -8.84 20.62 31.96
N ALA A 190 -9.79 21.52 31.69
CA ALA A 190 -10.28 22.51 32.65
C ALA A 190 -10.87 21.83 33.90
N ARG A 191 -11.71 20.81 33.74
CA ARG A 191 -12.28 20.05 34.87
C ARG A 191 -11.22 19.35 35.72
N LYS A 192 -10.11 18.92 35.11
CA LYS A 192 -8.99 18.27 35.84
C LYS A 192 -8.12 19.27 36.57
N LEU A 193 -7.88 20.45 35.99
CA LEU A 193 -6.99 21.47 36.52
C LEU A 193 -7.68 22.36 37.57
N PHE A 194 -8.98 22.57 37.42
CA PHE A 194 -9.80 23.38 38.32
C PHE A 194 -10.95 22.51 38.87
N PRO A 195 -10.66 21.51 39.72
CA PRO A 195 -11.70 20.80 40.43
C PRO A 195 -12.37 21.78 41.40
N GLY A 196 -13.66 22.03 41.18
CA GLY A 196 -14.52 22.70 42.16
C GLY A 196 -14.88 21.77 43.31
#